data_AF-A0AAJ0UDR6-F1
#
_entry.id   AF-A0AAJ0UDR6-F1
#
_cell.length_a   1.000
_cell.length_b   1.000
_cell.length_c   1.000
_cell.angle_alpha   90.00
_cell.angle_beta   90.00
_cell.angle_gamma   90.00
#
_symmetry.space_group_name_H-M   'P 1'
#
loop_
_entity.id
_entity.type
_entity.pdbx_description
1 polymer ?
#
loop_
_entity_poly.entity_id
_entity_poly.type
_entity_poly.pdbx_seq_one_letter_code
_entity_poly.pdbx_strand_id
1 'polypeptide(L)' 'MKIGIQTDNALVVATLRPKTWKKLTKANSDWPQWVAALSGTLGAQVPTDQGPAIILQEPNLQVFEKKPKPATP' A
#
# COMPACT_ATOMS: atom_id res chain seq x y z
N MET A 1 3.02 8.92 -7.87
CA MET A 1 2.14 9.26 -6.73
C MET A 1 2.78 8.80 -5.43
N LYS A 2 2.57 9.51 -4.33
CA LYS A 2 3.06 9.13 -3.00
C LYS A 2 1.93 8.48 -2.22
N ILE A 3 2.20 7.36 -1.55
CA ILE A 3 1.26 6.68 -0.64
C ILE A 3 1.94 6.51 0.72
N GLY A 4 1.16 6.65 1.79
CA GLY A 4 1.59 6.39 3.16
C GLY A 4 0.79 5.25 3.77
N ILE A 5 1.48 4.34 4.46
CA ILE A 5 0.90 3.26 5.24
C ILE A 5 1.25 3.54 6.69
N GLN A 6 0.26 3.92 7.48
CA GLN A 6 0.44 4.18 8.90
C GLN A 6 0.64 2.86 9.64
N THR A 7 1.71 2.79 10.44
CA THR A 7 1.93 1.72 11.42
C THR A 7 1.92 2.32 12.82
N ASP A 8 1.99 1.48 13.85
CA ASP A 8 2.03 1.94 15.24
C ASP A 8 3.29 2.78 15.55
N ASN A 9 4.39 2.51 14.85
CA ASN A 9 5.69 3.10 15.18
C ASN A 9 6.17 4.15 14.17
N ALA A 10 5.73 4.07 12.92
CA ALA A 10 6.18 4.95 11.85
C ALA A 10 5.20 5.00 10.66
N LEU A 11 5.28 6.08 9.89
CA LEU A 11 4.63 6.16 8.58
C LEU A 11 5.54 5.57 7.50
N VAL A 12 5.15 4.46 6.88
CA VAL A 12 5.89 3.90 5.74
C VAL A 12 5.43 4.57 4.45
N VAL A 13 6.35 5.19 3.72
CA VAL A 13 6.04 6.03 2.56
C VAL A 13 6.64 5.42 1.31
N ALA A 14 5.82 5.21 0.28
CA ALA A 14 6.27 4.74 -1.02
C ALA A 14 5.89 5.72 -2.15
N THR A 15 6.80 5.87 -3.12
CA THR A 15 6.51 6.59 -4.36
C THR A 15 6.22 5.59 -5.47
N LEU A 16 4.95 5.50 -5.87
CA LEU A 16 4.49 4.61 -6.92
C LEU A 16 4.57 5.27 -8.30
N ARG A 17 5.07 4.52 -9.28
CA ARG A 17 5.03 4.89 -10.70
C ARG A 17 3.58 4.95 -11.19
N PRO A 18 3.24 5.79 -12.19
CA PRO A 18 1.87 5.91 -12.70
C PRO A 18 1.25 4.58 -13.14
N LYS A 19 2.04 3.70 -13.80
CA LYS A 19 1.59 2.36 -14.20
C LYS A 19 1.20 1.49 -13.00
N THR A 20 1.95 1.58 -11.90
CA THR A 20 1.67 0.85 -10.67
C THR A 20 0.41 1.40 -9.98
N TRP A 21 0.25 2.71 -9.94
CA TRP A 21 -0.97 3.34 -9.41
C TRP A 21 -2.23 2.93 -10.15
N LYS A 22 -2.17 2.84 -11.50
CA LYS A 22 -3.29 2.37 -12.32
C LYS A 22 -3.81 0.98 -11.92
N LYS A 23 -2.95 0.11 -11.33
CA LYS A 23 -3.39 -1.20 -10.82
C LYS A 23 -4.36 -1.06 -9.64
N LEU A 24 -4.10 -0.10 -8.74
CA LEU A 24 -4.98 0.18 -7.58
C LEU A 24 -6.31 0.75 -8.04
N THR A 25 -6.29 1.75 -8.93
CA THR A 25 -7.52 2.38 -9.42
C THR A 25 -8.37 1.39 -10.20
N LYS A 26 -7.75 0.50 -10.97
CA LYS A 26 -8.44 -0.58 -11.69
C LYS A 26 -9.08 -1.58 -10.72
N ALA A 27 -8.33 -2.08 -9.74
CA ALA A 27 -8.88 -3.00 -8.73
C ALA A 27 -10.06 -2.39 -7.96
N ASN A 28 -9.98 -1.11 -7.62
CA ASN A 28 -11.07 -0.39 -6.96
C ASN A 28 -12.33 -0.22 -7.83
N SER A 29 -12.17 -0.20 -9.15
CA SER A 29 -13.31 -0.14 -10.09
C SER A 29 -13.87 -1.53 -10.41
N ASP A 30 -13.00 -2.53 -10.50
CA ASP A 30 -13.36 -3.87 -10.99
C ASP A 30 -13.88 -4.79 -9.87
N TRP A 31 -13.43 -4.59 -8.63
CA TRP A 31 -13.69 -5.51 -7.53
C TRP A 31 -14.37 -4.81 -6.34
N PRO A 32 -15.48 -5.37 -5.81
CA PRO A 32 -16.16 -4.81 -4.66
C PRO A 32 -15.31 -4.87 -3.39
N GLN A 33 -14.41 -5.86 -3.30
CA GLN A 33 -13.44 -5.97 -2.22
C GLN A 33 -12.11 -6.48 -2.75
N TRP A 34 -11.03 -5.85 -2.31
CA TRP A 34 -9.68 -6.19 -2.73
C TRP A 34 -8.68 -5.88 -1.63
N VAL A 35 -7.48 -6.43 -1.76
CA VAL A 35 -6.35 -6.15 -0.89
C VAL A 35 -5.12 -5.91 -1.76
N ALA A 36 -4.28 -4.98 -1.34
CA ALA A 36 -2.97 -4.77 -1.94
C ALA A 36 -1.87 -5.14 -0.93
N ALA A 37 -0.85 -5.82 -1.42
CA ALA A 37 0.40 -6.03 -0.71
C ALA A 37 1.47 -5.14 -1.34
N LEU A 38 2.13 -4.35 -0.50
CA LEU A 38 3.25 -3.51 -0.89
C LEU A 38 4.51 -4.04 -0.20
N SER A 39 5.52 -4.40 -0.99
CA SER A 39 6.83 -4.84 -0.50
C SER A 39 7.93 -3.96 -1.06
N GLY A 40 9.13 -4.08 -0.49
CA GLY A 40 10.31 -3.31 -0.86
C GLY A 40 11.36 -3.36 0.24
N THR A 41 12.36 -2.50 0.12
CA THR A 41 13.43 -2.35 1.11
C THR A 41 13.14 -1.15 1.99
N LEU A 42 13.17 -1.32 3.32
CA LEU A 42 13.03 -0.19 4.24
C LEU A 42 14.30 0.67 4.16
N GLY A 43 14.14 1.92 3.77
CA GLY A 43 15.19 2.92 3.74
C GLY A 43 15.39 3.60 5.09
N ALA A 44 16.08 4.74 5.07
CA ALA A 44 16.31 5.54 6.26
C ALA A 44 15.01 6.03 6.89
N GLN A 45 14.99 6.05 8.22
CA GLN A 45 13.96 6.68 9.01
C GLN A 45 14.24 8.20 9.10
N VAL A 46 13.22 8.99 8.82
CA VAL A 46 13.27 10.46 8.80
C VAL A 46 12.31 10.99 9.87
N PRO A 47 12.75 11.87 10.78
CA PRO A 47 11.86 12.53 11.73
C PRO A 47 10.84 13.41 11.00
N THR A 48 9.58 13.39 11.43
CA THR A 48 8.54 14.33 10.98
C THR A 48 7.72 14.82 12.17
N ASP A 49 6.96 15.89 12.00
CA ASP A 49 6.12 16.47 13.06
C ASP A 49 5.05 15.50 13.58
N GLN A 50 4.70 14.47 12.80
CA GLN A 50 3.68 13.47 13.13
C GLN A 50 4.26 12.13 13.60
N GLY A 51 5.57 12.10 13.91
CA GLY A 51 6.33 10.89 14.20
C GLY A 51 7.28 10.51 13.07
N PRO A 52 8.06 9.42 13.21
CA PRO A 52 9.03 9.05 12.19
C PRO A 52 8.35 8.53 10.92
N ALA A 53 8.95 8.82 9.77
CA ALA A 53 8.59 8.26 8.48
C ALA A 53 9.73 7.39 7.93
N ILE A 54 9.40 6.27 7.30
CA ILE A 54 10.37 5.38 6.65
C ILE A 54 10.09 5.36 5.15
N ILE A 55 11.11 5.65 4.33
CA ILE A 55 10.96 5.58 2.88
C ILE A 55 11.08 4.12 2.44
N LEU A 56 10.03 3.58 1.81
CA LEU A 56 10.05 2.27 1.18
C LEU A 56 10.71 2.38 -0.21
N GLN A 57 11.90 1.83 -0.33
CA GLN A 57 12.67 1.78 -1.56
C GLN A 57 12.24 0.60 -2.42
N GLU A 58 12.38 0.75 -3.74
CA GLU A 58 12.03 -0.26 -4.75
C GLU A 58 10.63 -0.88 -4.55
N PRO A 59 9.57 -0.04 -4.45
CA PRO A 59 8.25 -0.53 -4.09
C PRO A 59 7.69 -1.47 -5.15
N ASN A 60 7.28 -2.67 -4.72
CA ASN A 60 6.61 -3.67 -5.52
C ASN A 60 5.17 -3.86 -5.04
N LEU A 61 4.20 -3.64 -5.93
CA LEU A 61 2.78 -3.69 -5.61
C LEU A 61 2.12 -4.91 -6.27
N GLN A 62 1.45 -5.70 -5.44
CA GLN A 62 0.57 -6.78 -5.85
C GLN A 62 -0.84 -6.48 -5.35
N VAL A 63 -1.85 -6.79 -6.15
CA VAL A 63 -3.26 -6.51 -5.83
C VAL A 63 -4.06 -7.76 -6.09
N PHE A 64 -4.90 -8.13 -5.12
CA PHE A 64 -5.67 -9.37 -5.11
C PHE A 64 -7.15 -9.05 -4.89
N GLU A 65 -8.01 -9.68 -5.68
CA GLU A 65 -9.44 -9.69 -5.42
C GLU A 65 -9.74 -10.50 -4.15
N LYS A 66 -10.58 -9.97 -3.27
CA LYS A 66 -11.12 -10.74 -2.15
C LYS A 66 -12.53 -11.19 -2.48
N LYS A 67 -12.69 -12.48 -2.77
CA LYS A 67 -14.02 -13.09 -2.89
C LYS A 67 -14.67 -13.15 -1.50
N PRO A 68 -15.96 -12.77 -1.37
CA PRO A 68 -16.66 -12.87 -0.10
C PRO A 68 -16.68 -14.33 0.37
N LYS A 69 -16.39 -14.56 1.65
CA LYS A 69 -16.58 -15.87 2.26
C LYS A 69 -18.09 -16.10 2.36
N PRO A 70 -18.62 -17.25 1.91
CA PRO A 70 -20.04 -17.56 2.09
C PRO A 70 -20.40 -17.40 3.56
N ALA A 71 -21.52 -16.74 3.86
CA ALA A 71 -22.04 -16.69 5.21
C ALA A 71 -22.21 -18.12 5.71
N THR A 72 -21.58 -18.44 6.84
CA THR A 72 -21.81 -19.73 7.49
C THR A 72 -23.23 -19.68 8.06
N PRO A 73 -24.13 -20.61 7.68
CA PRO A 73 -25.49 -20.66 8.20
C PRO A 73 -25.53 -20.92 9.71
#